data_AF-A0A959QGD8-F1
#
_entry.id   AF-A0A959QGD8-F1
#
_cell.length_a   1.000
_cell.length_b   1.000
_cell.length_c   1.000
_cell.angle_alpha   90.00
_cell.angle_beta   90.00
_cell.angle_gamma   90.00
#
_symmetry.space_group_name_H-M   'P 1'
#
loop_
_entity.id
_entity.type
_entity.pdbx_description
1 polymer ?
#
loop_
_entity_poly.entity_id
_entity_poly.type
_entity_poly.pdbx_seq_one_letter_code
_entity_poly.pdbx_strand_id
1 'polypeptide(L)'
;RAQEPENISTIRNRETIKEYYADQDTTLRDFYSTYDPLDVNYLDKEEYAEFKKRLSEQDIDVLNAGKYYNQFEVENLGGIPMPVIVQFTYEDGETEVFRIPAEIWRFDQTSVTKIIPTTKRVVKVTLDPFLETADVDTSNNYFPHQQKVNRFDAFKQKKEVANPMKRDQISKEKEKKSRS
;
A
#
# COMPACT_ATOMS: atom_id res chain seq x y z
N ARG A 1 1.47 -10.73 -2.84
CA ARG A 1 0.65 -9.87 -1.94
C ARG A 1 0.66 -10.53 -0.57
N ALA A 2 0.82 -9.78 0.53
CA ALA A 2 0.81 -10.35 1.87
C ALA A 2 -0.54 -11.07 2.13
N GLN A 3 -0.49 -12.28 2.69
CA GLN A 3 -1.68 -13.05 3.05
C GLN A 3 -2.51 -12.23 4.04
N GLU A 4 -3.78 -12.01 3.74
CA GLU A 4 -4.70 -11.39 4.68
C GLU A 4 -4.83 -12.27 5.93
N PRO A 5 -4.92 -11.68 7.14
CA PRO A 5 -5.05 -12.47 8.35
C PRO A 5 -6.36 -13.27 8.33
N GLU A 6 -6.27 -14.60 8.40
CA GLU A 6 -7.45 -15.47 8.42
C GLU A 6 -8.30 -15.23 9.68
N ASN A 7 -9.63 -15.27 9.54
CA ASN A 7 -10.55 -15.07 10.64
C ASN A 7 -10.56 -16.30 11.58
N ILE A 8 -10.75 -16.09 12.89
CA ILE A 8 -10.85 -17.20 13.84
C ILE A 8 -12.04 -18.13 13.57
N SER A 9 -13.14 -17.61 13.01
CA SER A 9 -14.29 -18.43 12.60
C SER A 9 -13.95 -19.34 11.43
N THR A 10 -13.19 -18.86 10.44
CA THR A 10 -12.77 -19.67 9.29
C THR A 10 -11.82 -20.78 9.71
N ILE A 11 -10.89 -20.50 10.64
CA ILE A 11 -9.98 -21.50 11.21
C ILE A 11 -10.77 -22.58 11.96
N ARG A 12 -11.66 -22.18 12.87
CA ARG A 12 -12.49 -23.13 13.65
C ARG A 12 -13.45 -23.94 12.78
N ASN A 13 -14.05 -23.31 11.77
CA ASN A 13 -14.95 -23.97 10.83
C ASN A 13 -14.20 -25.03 10.01
N ARG A 14 -12.97 -24.74 9.56
CA ARG A 14 -12.13 -25.69 8.84
C ARG A 14 -11.75 -26.93 9.68
N GLU A 15 -11.54 -26.75 10.98
CA GLU A 15 -11.22 -27.84 11.91
C GLU A 15 -12.46 -28.67 12.32
N THR A 16 -13.61 -28.01 12.48
CA THR A 16 -14.84 -28.61 13.05
C THR A 16 -15.77 -29.16 11.98
N ILE A 17 -15.89 -28.48 10.84
CA ILE A 17 -16.79 -28.85 9.74
C ILE A 17 -15.95 -29.59 8.69
N LYS A 18 -15.98 -30.93 8.77
CA LYS A 18 -15.22 -31.80 7.86
C LYS A 18 -15.89 -31.98 6.49
N GLU A 19 -17.22 -31.83 6.44
CA GLU A 19 -18.03 -32.01 5.25
C GLU A 19 -19.16 -30.99 5.25
N TYR A 20 -19.38 -30.32 4.11
CA TYR A 20 -20.55 -29.47 3.89
C TYR A 20 -21.63 -30.28 3.16
N TYR A 21 -22.91 -29.96 3.38
CA TYR A 21 -24.01 -30.59 2.63
C TYR A 21 -23.86 -30.45 1.11
N ALA A 22 -23.29 -29.33 0.65
CA ALA A 22 -22.97 -29.08 -0.76
C ALA A 22 -21.83 -29.95 -1.33
N ASP A 23 -21.09 -30.67 -0.49
CA ASP A 23 -20.09 -31.66 -0.92
C ASP A 23 -20.71 -33.05 -1.07
N GLN A 24 -21.74 -33.37 -0.29
CA GLN A 24 -22.47 -34.64 -0.37
C GLN A 24 -23.51 -34.63 -1.50
N ASP A 25 -24.17 -33.50 -1.72
CA ASP A 25 -25.14 -33.30 -2.79
C ASP A 25 -24.72 -32.12 -3.67
N THR A 26 -24.21 -32.45 -4.86
CA THR A 26 -23.77 -31.47 -5.85
C THR A 26 -24.91 -30.62 -6.41
N THR A 27 -26.18 -31.00 -6.23
CA THR A 27 -27.32 -30.17 -6.66
C THR A 27 -27.50 -28.92 -5.80
N LEU A 28 -26.90 -28.89 -4.60
CA LEU A 28 -26.87 -27.72 -3.72
C LEU A 28 -25.80 -26.69 -4.13
N ARG A 29 -24.91 -27.02 -5.08
CA ARG A 29 -23.92 -26.08 -5.61
C ARG A 29 -24.59 -25.21 -6.68
N ASP A 30 -24.65 -23.91 -6.42
CA ASP A 30 -25.15 -22.92 -7.37
C ASP A 30 -23.98 -22.08 -7.92
N PHE A 31 -24.27 -21.16 -8.83
CA PHE A 31 -23.36 -20.19 -9.42
C PHE A 31 -22.41 -19.57 -8.38
N TYR A 32 -22.95 -19.08 -7.26
CA TYR A 32 -22.16 -18.42 -6.21
C TYR A 32 -21.17 -19.34 -5.47
N SER A 33 -21.31 -20.66 -5.59
CA SER A 33 -20.41 -21.64 -4.96
C SER A 33 -19.17 -21.94 -5.80
N THR A 34 -19.21 -21.67 -7.10
CA THR A 34 -18.12 -21.97 -8.06
C THR A 34 -17.63 -20.76 -8.83
N TYR A 35 -18.37 -19.66 -8.80
CA TYR A 35 -18.01 -18.41 -9.44
C TYR A 35 -16.75 -17.84 -8.79
N ASP A 36 -15.68 -17.79 -9.58
CA ASP A 36 -14.49 -17.03 -9.26
C ASP A 36 -14.58 -15.66 -9.98
N PRO A 37 -14.70 -14.54 -9.26
CA PRO A 37 -14.74 -13.21 -9.85
C PRO A 37 -13.47 -12.84 -10.63
N LEU A 38 -12.39 -13.60 -10.50
CA LEU A 38 -11.10 -13.34 -11.15
C LEU A 38 -10.84 -14.25 -12.35
N ASP A 39 -11.70 -15.25 -12.61
CA ASP A 39 -11.53 -16.14 -13.75
C ASP A 39 -11.97 -15.47 -15.05
N VAL A 40 -11.20 -15.73 -16.13
CA VAL A 40 -11.40 -15.07 -17.42
C VAL A 40 -12.47 -15.83 -18.21
N ASN A 41 -13.64 -15.22 -18.36
CA ASN A 41 -14.74 -15.75 -19.14
C ASN A 41 -14.46 -15.64 -20.66
N TYR A 42 -15.24 -16.37 -21.46
CA TYR A 42 -15.24 -16.24 -22.91
C TYR A 42 -15.64 -14.82 -23.36
N LEU A 43 -16.64 -14.21 -22.72
CA LEU A 43 -17.08 -12.84 -22.99
C LEU A 43 -15.91 -11.84 -22.82
N ASP A 44 -15.13 -11.98 -21.74
CA ASP A 44 -13.97 -11.11 -21.47
C ASP A 44 -12.92 -11.17 -22.59
N LYS A 45 -12.76 -12.34 -23.23
CA LYS A 45 -11.85 -12.52 -24.38
C LYS A 45 -12.37 -11.81 -25.63
N GLU A 46 -13.68 -11.87 -25.87
CA GLU A 46 -14.31 -11.16 -26.98
C GLU A 46 -14.20 -9.65 -26.79
N GLU A 47 -14.54 -9.15 -25.60
CA GLU A 47 -14.43 -7.73 -25.23
C GLU A 47 -12.98 -7.23 -25.39
N TYR A 48 -11.99 -8.01 -24.93
CA TYR A 48 -10.58 -7.67 -25.10
C TYR A 48 -10.17 -7.61 -26.58
N ALA A 49 -10.68 -8.52 -27.42
CA ALA A 49 -10.40 -8.52 -28.85
C ALA A 49 -11.01 -7.32 -29.57
N GLU A 50 -12.24 -6.91 -29.20
CA GLU A 50 -12.87 -5.68 -29.71
C GLU A 50 -12.13 -4.43 -29.24
N PHE A 51 -11.76 -4.38 -27.96
CA PHE A 51 -10.95 -3.30 -27.41
C PHE A 51 -9.66 -3.12 -28.22
N LYS A 52 -8.91 -4.19 -28.45
CA LYS A 52 -7.65 -4.16 -29.23
C LYS A 52 -7.85 -3.68 -30.67
N LYS A 53 -8.98 -3.98 -31.31
CA LYS A 53 -9.29 -3.48 -32.67
C LYS A 53 -9.53 -1.97 -32.73
N ARG A 54 -9.97 -1.36 -31.61
CA ARG A 54 -10.22 0.08 -31.53
C ARG A 54 -8.96 0.89 -31.24
N LEU A 55 -7.89 0.26 -30.76
CA LEU A 55 -6.63 0.92 -30.42
C LEU A 55 -5.83 1.26 -31.69
N SER A 56 -5.10 2.38 -31.63
CA SER A 56 -4.11 2.70 -32.66
C SER A 56 -2.88 1.80 -32.56
N GLU A 57 -2.06 1.73 -33.61
CA GLU A 57 -0.79 0.97 -33.59
C GLU A 57 0.12 1.42 -32.43
N GLN A 58 0.15 2.73 -32.15
CA GLN A 58 0.92 3.31 -31.05
C GLN A 58 0.41 2.85 -29.68
N ASP A 59 -0.92 2.78 -29.49
CA ASP A 59 -1.52 2.32 -28.24
C ASP A 59 -1.27 0.82 -28.00
N ILE A 60 -1.24 0.03 -29.07
CA ILE A 60 -0.92 -1.40 -29.02
C ILE A 60 0.53 -1.61 -28.58
N ASP A 61 1.47 -0.80 -29.08
CA ASP A 61 2.87 -0.87 -28.68
C ASP A 61 3.06 -0.51 -27.19
N VAL A 62 2.37 0.53 -26.72
CA VAL A 62 2.34 0.94 -25.31
C VAL A 62 1.75 -0.16 -24.42
N LEU A 63 0.70 -0.85 -24.88
CA LEU A 63 0.08 -1.97 -24.18
C LEU A 63 1.02 -3.19 -24.11
N ASN A 64 1.69 -3.53 -25.22
CA ASN A 64 2.60 -4.67 -25.31
C ASN A 64 3.92 -4.45 -24.55
N ALA A 65 4.28 -3.19 -24.24
CA ALA A 65 5.51 -2.87 -23.54
C ALA A 65 5.61 -3.45 -22.12
N GLY A 66 4.50 -3.95 -21.56
CA GLY A 66 4.50 -4.62 -20.25
C GLY A 66 4.95 -3.71 -19.09
N LYS A 67 4.82 -2.40 -19.25
CA LYS A 67 5.23 -1.41 -18.25
C LYS A 67 4.12 -1.19 -17.23
N TYR A 68 4.52 -0.85 -16.01
CA TYR A 68 3.64 -0.37 -14.97
C TYR A 68 3.48 1.15 -15.12
N TYR A 69 2.25 1.58 -15.39
CA TYR A 69 1.90 3.00 -15.47
C TYR A 69 1.43 3.46 -14.10
N ASN A 70 2.26 4.25 -13.41
CA ASN A 70 1.91 4.81 -12.11
C ASN A 70 1.45 6.25 -12.32
N GLN A 71 0.20 6.54 -11.94
CA GLN A 71 -0.34 7.89 -11.89
C GLN A 71 -0.25 8.42 -10.46
N PHE A 72 0.23 9.65 -10.31
CA PHE A 72 0.11 10.39 -9.07
C PHE A 72 -0.42 11.79 -9.36
N GLU A 73 -1.15 12.31 -8.38
CA GLU A 73 -1.70 13.64 -8.37
C GLU A 73 -1.03 14.43 -7.26
N VAL A 74 -0.60 15.64 -7.58
CA VAL A 74 0.05 16.54 -6.63
C VAL A 74 -0.77 17.81 -6.56
N GLU A 75 -1.18 18.16 -5.35
CA GLU A 75 -1.88 19.41 -5.07
C GLU A 75 -0.89 20.44 -4.51
N ASN A 76 -0.96 21.66 -5.04
CA ASN A 76 -0.20 22.80 -4.56
C ASN A 76 -1.03 23.61 -3.57
N LEU A 77 -0.88 23.31 -2.28
CA LEU A 77 -1.56 24.02 -1.21
C LEU A 77 -0.94 25.41 -0.92
N GLY A 78 0.31 25.62 -1.32
CA GLY A 78 1.07 26.84 -1.02
C GLY A 78 0.93 27.97 -2.04
N GLY A 79 0.32 27.70 -3.19
CA GLY A 79 0.09 28.70 -4.26
C GLY A 79 1.34 29.16 -4.99
N ILE A 80 2.51 28.59 -4.70
CA ILE A 80 3.78 28.89 -5.39
C ILE A 80 4.17 27.65 -6.21
N PRO A 81 4.34 27.76 -7.54
CA PRO A 81 4.75 26.62 -8.35
C PRO A 81 6.17 26.19 -8.00
N MET A 82 6.33 24.96 -7.50
CA MET A 82 7.62 24.38 -7.12
C MET A 82 7.94 23.14 -7.95
N PRO A 83 9.23 22.81 -8.17
CA PRO A 83 9.62 21.51 -8.71
C PRO A 83 9.09 20.37 -7.83
N VAL A 84 8.67 19.27 -8.47
CA VAL A 84 8.19 18.08 -7.79
C VAL A 84 9.27 17.00 -7.89
N ILE A 85 9.78 16.55 -6.74
CA ILE A 85 10.81 15.52 -6.65
C ILE A 85 10.19 14.28 -6.04
N VAL A 86 10.25 13.16 -6.74
CA VAL A 86 9.60 11.93 -6.31
C VAL A 86 10.60 10.77 -6.36
N GLN A 87 10.69 10.00 -5.29
CA GLN A 87 11.46 8.77 -5.24
C GLN A 87 10.53 7.57 -5.27
N PHE A 88 10.74 6.69 -6.24
CA PHE A 88 10.09 5.38 -6.30
C PHE A 88 11.00 4.35 -5.65
N THR A 89 10.40 3.49 -4.83
CA THR A 89 11.03 2.29 -4.28
C THR A 89 10.32 1.08 -4.85
N TYR A 90 11.09 0.22 -5.51
CA TYR A 90 10.61 -0.97 -6.19
C TYR A 90 10.53 -2.19 -5.25
N GLU A 91 9.86 -3.26 -5.69
CA GLU A 91 9.74 -4.51 -4.91
C GLU A 91 11.08 -5.19 -4.61
N ASP A 92 12.10 -4.97 -5.45
CA ASP A 92 13.47 -5.47 -5.25
C ASP A 92 14.32 -4.60 -4.32
N GLY A 93 13.78 -3.46 -3.86
CA GLY A 93 14.48 -2.51 -2.99
C GLY A 93 15.31 -1.47 -3.75
N GLU A 94 15.37 -1.51 -5.08
CA GLU A 94 15.98 -0.44 -5.86
C GLU A 94 15.17 0.85 -5.74
N THR A 95 15.86 1.98 -5.85
CA THR A 95 15.21 3.30 -5.79
C THR A 95 15.57 4.15 -6.97
N GLU A 96 14.59 4.86 -7.53
CA GLU A 96 14.77 5.76 -8.65
C GLU A 96 14.15 7.12 -8.32
N VAL A 97 14.86 8.21 -8.65
CA VAL A 97 14.44 9.58 -8.35
C VAL A 97 14.05 10.30 -9.63
N PHE A 98 12.82 10.77 -9.67
CA PHE A 98 12.28 11.59 -10.74
C PHE A 98 12.22 13.05 -10.30
N ARG A 99 12.88 13.92 -11.07
CA ARG A 99 12.83 15.38 -10.87
C ARG A 99 11.96 15.98 -11.96
N ILE A 100 10.84 16.56 -11.55
CA ILE A 100 9.87 17.16 -12.43
C ILE A 100 9.95 18.67 -12.22
N PRO A 101 10.26 19.44 -13.27
CA PRO A 101 10.48 20.86 -13.12
C PRO A 101 9.14 21.61 -13.01
N ALA A 102 9.18 22.87 -12.59
CA ALA A 102 7.97 23.62 -12.22
C ALA A 102 7.04 23.96 -13.41
N GLU A 103 7.45 23.72 -14.66
CA GLU A 103 6.63 23.93 -15.86
C GLU A 103 5.36 23.06 -15.87
N ILE A 104 5.30 22.00 -15.06
CA ILE A 104 4.09 21.19 -14.93
C ILE A 104 2.87 21.99 -14.45
N TRP A 105 3.09 23.08 -13.71
CA TRP A 105 2.06 23.96 -13.17
C TRP A 105 1.52 24.98 -14.17
N ARG A 106 1.98 24.94 -15.45
CA ARG A 106 1.64 25.96 -16.44
C ARG A 106 0.14 25.99 -16.79
N PHE A 107 -0.49 24.82 -16.85
CA PHE A 107 -1.90 24.70 -17.23
C PHE A 107 -2.84 24.75 -16.03
N ASP A 108 -2.40 24.18 -14.91
CA ASP A 108 -3.12 24.20 -13.64
C ASP A 108 -2.11 24.45 -12.52
N GLN A 109 -2.36 25.49 -11.74
CA GLN A 109 -1.52 25.87 -10.60
C GLN A 109 -1.93 25.17 -9.30
N THR A 110 -3.11 24.53 -9.29
CA THR A 110 -3.72 23.93 -8.09
C THR A 110 -3.46 22.45 -7.99
N SER A 111 -3.73 21.66 -9.04
CA SER A 111 -3.41 20.24 -9.07
C SER A 111 -2.79 19.83 -10.39
N VAL A 112 -1.84 18.90 -10.33
CA VAL A 112 -1.21 18.32 -11.51
C VAL A 112 -1.22 16.82 -11.38
N THR A 113 -1.71 16.16 -12.43
CA THR A 113 -1.62 14.71 -12.59
C THR A 113 -0.44 14.35 -13.49
N LYS A 114 0.40 13.41 -13.05
CA LYS A 114 1.52 12.89 -13.85
C LYS A 114 1.52 11.37 -13.87
N ILE A 115 1.76 10.82 -15.06
CA ILE A 115 1.94 9.38 -15.28
C ILE A 115 3.44 9.11 -15.53
N ILE A 116 4.01 8.16 -14.80
CA ILE A 116 5.38 7.69 -14.99
C ILE A 116 5.35 6.20 -15.36
N PRO A 117 5.80 5.82 -16.57
CA PRO A 117 5.96 4.43 -16.95
C PRO A 117 7.21 3.85 -16.29
N THR A 118 7.05 2.70 -15.64
CA THR A 118 8.14 1.98 -14.95
C THR A 118 8.17 0.53 -15.43
N THR A 119 9.34 -0.09 -15.44
CA THR A 119 9.48 -1.52 -15.81
C THR A 119 9.24 -2.44 -14.61
N LYS A 120 9.44 -1.91 -13.40
CA LYS A 120 9.31 -2.63 -12.14
C LYS A 120 8.11 -2.12 -11.35
N ARG A 121 7.54 -2.99 -10.52
CA ARG A 121 6.43 -2.63 -9.65
C ARG A 121 6.90 -1.74 -8.49
N VAL A 122 6.23 -0.60 -8.33
CA VAL A 122 6.50 0.36 -7.25
C VAL A 122 5.74 -0.04 -5.98
N VAL A 123 6.43 -0.03 -4.84
CA VAL A 123 5.87 -0.35 -3.51
C VAL A 123 5.70 0.89 -2.66
N LYS A 124 6.66 1.81 -2.75
CA LYS A 124 6.66 3.05 -1.97
C LYS A 124 7.02 4.22 -2.86
N VAL A 125 6.28 5.30 -2.69
CA VAL A 125 6.55 6.60 -3.31
C VAL A 125 6.82 7.60 -2.19
N THR A 126 7.91 8.36 -2.32
CA THR A 126 8.28 9.41 -1.37
C THR A 126 8.41 10.74 -2.11
N LEU A 127 7.62 11.72 -1.70
CA LEU A 127 7.72 13.10 -2.16
C LEU A 127 8.86 13.80 -1.41
N ASP A 128 9.71 14.50 -2.15
CA ASP A 128 10.86 15.27 -1.67
C ASP A 128 11.74 14.52 -0.65
N PRO A 129 12.41 13.42 -1.06
CA PRO A 129 13.25 12.63 -0.16
C PRO A 129 14.48 13.40 0.37
N PHE A 130 14.87 14.48 -0.29
CA PHE A 130 16.06 15.27 0.02
C PHE A 130 15.75 16.58 0.73
N LEU A 131 14.46 16.89 0.97
CA LEU A 131 14.01 18.15 1.57
C LEU A 131 14.52 19.38 0.80
N GLU A 132 14.48 19.30 -0.54
CA GLU A 132 14.85 20.40 -1.44
C GLU A 132 13.72 21.45 -1.52
N THR A 133 12.49 21.06 -1.21
CA THR A 133 11.30 21.92 -1.21
C THR A 133 11.01 22.46 0.18
N ALA A 134 10.45 23.67 0.25
CA ALA A 134 10.11 24.33 1.51
C ALA A 134 8.76 23.85 2.08
N ASP A 135 8.55 22.54 2.13
CA ASP A 135 7.33 21.94 2.67
C ASP A 135 7.36 21.87 4.21
N VAL A 136 6.27 22.30 4.85
CA VAL A 136 6.13 22.35 6.31
C VAL A 136 5.57 21.03 6.84
N ASP A 137 4.76 20.32 6.05
CA ASP A 137 4.10 19.08 6.48
C ASP A 137 4.60 17.87 5.71
N THR A 138 5.70 17.30 6.18
CA THR A 138 6.25 16.06 5.60
C THR A 138 5.48 14.79 5.96
N SER A 139 4.31 14.87 6.62
CA SER A 139 3.55 13.68 7.04
C SER A 139 2.79 13.01 5.90
N ASN A 140 2.39 13.79 4.89
CA ASN A 140 1.68 13.31 3.70
C ASN A 140 2.61 12.92 2.54
N ASN A 141 3.93 13.09 2.68
CA ASN A 141 4.91 12.84 1.62
C ASN A 141 5.18 11.35 1.33
N TYR A 142 4.49 10.41 1.97
CA TYR A 142 4.72 8.98 1.77
C TYR A 142 3.45 8.27 1.30
N PHE A 143 3.59 7.49 0.25
CA PHE A 143 2.59 6.52 -0.17
C PHE A 143 3.20 5.10 -0.13
N PRO A 144 2.58 4.13 0.56
CA PRO A 144 1.42 4.28 1.43
C PRO A 144 1.71 5.16 2.65
N HIS A 145 0.66 5.79 3.21
CA HIS A 145 0.80 6.72 4.33
C HIS A 145 1.49 6.06 5.52
N GLN A 146 2.53 6.71 6.05
CA GLN A 146 3.30 6.22 7.19
C GLN A 146 2.99 7.09 8.41
N GLN A 147 2.57 6.47 9.51
CA GLN A 147 2.40 7.18 10.78
C GLN A 147 3.78 7.61 11.29
N LYS A 148 4.12 8.89 11.15
CA LYS A 148 5.31 9.47 11.79
C LYS A 148 5.07 9.52 13.29
N VAL A 149 5.85 8.75 14.06
CA VAL A 149 5.87 8.85 15.52
C VAL A 149 6.37 10.25 15.89
N ASN A 150 5.54 11.04 16.55
CA ASN A 150 5.94 12.37 16.99
C ASN A 150 7.07 12.25 18.04
N ARG A 151 8.08 13.11 17.95
CA ARG A 151 9.20 13.15 18.91
C ARG A 151 8.72 13.28 20.36
N PHE A 152 7.62 14.00 20.58
CA PHE A 152 6.97 14.11 21.88
C PHE A 152 6.39 12.79 22.39
N ASP A 153 5.76 12.00 21.52
CA ASP A 153 5.17 10.71 21.89
C ASP A 153 6.26 9.66 22.17
N ALA A 154 7.35 9.68 21.38
CA ALA A 154 8.54 8.89 21.65
C ALA A 154 9.19 9.27 23.00
N PHE A 155 9.24 10.56 23.35
CA PHE A 155 9.76 11.03 24.63
C PHE A 155 8.86 10.63 25.82
N LYS A 156 7.53 10.70 25.66
CA LYS A 156 6.56 10.21 26.67
C LYS A 156 6.66 8.70 26.88
N GLN A 157 6.75 7.91 25.82
CA GLN A 157 6.99 6.46 25.91
C GLN A 157 8.27 6.16 26.70
N LYS A 158 9.33 6.93 26.47
CA LYS A 158 10.60 6.78 27.20
C LYS A 158 10.49 7.15 28.68
N LYS A 159 9.46 7.90 29.07
CA LYS A 159 9.23 8.36 30.45
C LYS A 159 8.37 7.37 31.28
N GLU A 160 7.74 6.37 30.65
CA GLU A 160 7.16 5.22 31.34
C GLU A 160 8.24 4.18 31.74
N VAL A 161 9.36 4.66 32.27
CA VAL A 161 10.22 3.80 33.09
C VAL A 161 9.45 3.56 34.38
N ALA A 162 9.06 2.30 34.60
CA ALA A 162 8.24 1.82 35.72
C ALA A 162 8.51 2.56 37.03
N ASN A 163 7.43 3.04 37.66
CA ASN A 163 7.43 3.70 38.96
C ASN A 163 8.34 2.91 39.94
N PRO A 164 9.38 3.52 40.53
CA PRO A 164 10.38 2.82 41.34
C PRO A 164 9.77 1.97 42.45
N MET A 165 8.62 2.36 43.00
CA MET A 165 7.85 1.57 43.97
C MET A 165 7.38 0.21 43.42
N LYS A 166 6.91 0.14 42.16
CA LYS A 166 6.52 -1.12 41.50
C LYS A 166 7.74 -2.02 41.27
N ARG A 167 8.86 -1.43 40.87
CA ARG A 167 10.15 -2.15 40.72
C ARG A 167 10.61 -2.76 42.05
N ASP A 168 10.49 -1.99 43.12
CA ASP A 168 10.92 -2.41 44.46
C ASP A 168 9.97 -3.43 45.12
N GLN A 169 8.68 -3.39 44.77
CA GLN A 169 7.73 -4.45 45.14
C GLN A 169 8.04 -5.76 44.41
N ILE A 170 8.29 -5.69 43.10
CA ILE A 170 8.62 -6.86 42.26
C ILE A 170 9.96 -7.48 42.67
N SER A 171 10.97 -6.67 43.07
CA SER A 171 12.26 -7.18 43.55
C SER A 171 12.10 -7.96 44.86
N LYS A 172 11.38 -7.40 45.84
CA LYS A 172 11.12 -8.04 47.14
C LYS A 172 10.30 -9.32 46.98
N GLU A 173 9.33 -9.35 46.08
CA GLU A 173 8.50 -10.52 45.82
C GLU A 173 9.30 -11.67 45.18
N LYS A 174 10.25 -11.34 44.29
CA LYS A 174 11.18 -12.32 43.70
C LYS A 174 12.21 -12.84 44.69
N GLU A 175 12.79 -11.98 45.54
CA GLU A 175 13.71 -12.42 46.59
C GLU A 175 13.03 -13.37 47.57
N LYS A 176 11.78 -13.09 47.95
CA LYS A 176 11.01 -13.92 48.87
C LYS A 176 10.68 -15.29 48.28
N LYS A 177 10.40 -15.37 46.96
CA LYS A 177 10.22 -16.64 46.25
C LYS A 177 11.52 -17.42 46.04
N SER A 178 12.67 -16.77 45.96
CA SER A 178 13.97 -17.45 45.81
C SER A 178 14.52 -18.03 47.12
N ARG A 179 14.02 -17.53 48.26
CA ARG A 179 14.40 -17.97 49.61
C ARG A 179 13.45 -19.03 50.18
N SER A 180 12.44 -19.43 49.42
CA SER A 180 11.49 -20.49 49.74
C SER A 180 11.69 -21.65 48.77
#